data_AF-A0AAW6ZJ96-F1
#
_entry.id   AF-A0AAW6ZJ96-F1
#
_cell.length_a   1.000
_cell.length_b   1.000
_cell.length_c   1.000
_cell.angle_alpha   90.00
_cell.angle_beta   90.00
_cell.angle_gamma   90.00
#
_symmetry.space_group_name_H-M   'P 1'
#
loop_
_entity.id
_entity.type
_entity.pdbx_description
1 polymer ?
#
loop_
_entity_poly.entity_id
_entity_poly.type
_entity_poly.pdbx_seq_one_letter_code
_entity_poly.pdbx_strand_id
1 'polypeptide(L)'
;MVAGLALLGGCSSDPMSEVTYNLAPSATYSEDEVREAADVVVDHWTALSEVLEDFGSVTYTGELDSDYWASQYDGDEAIVLTVDFITNDKAPEMGLNGDDTYTDYKEILVRNDGGPWRVVDGGYG
;
A
#
# COMPACT_ATOMS: atom_id res chain seq x y z
N MET A 1 -7.78 -31.22 35.27
CA MET A 1 -8.39 -31.48 33.95
C MET A 1 -9.59 -30.57 33.82
N VAL A 2 -9.48 -29.51 33.02
CA VAL A 2 -10.64 -28.75 32.57
C VAL A 2 -10.57 -28.79 31.06
N ALA A 3 -11.54 -29.47 30.46
CA ALA A 3 -11.73 -29.50 29.03
C ALA A 3 -12.26 -28.13 28.61
N GLY A 4 -11.47 -27.41 27.82
CA GLY A 4 -11.91 -26.23 27.08
C GLY A 4 -12.13 -26.64 25.63
N LEU A 5 -13.40 -26.68 25.22
CA LEU A 5 -13.85 -26.89 23.86
C LEU A 5 -13.31 -25.75 22.97
N ALA A 6 -12.32 -26.03 22.11
CA ALA A 6 -11.90 -25.09 21.07
C ALA A 6 -12.78 -25.32 19.84
N LEU A 7 -13.72 -24.40 19.62
CA LEU A 7 -14.44 -24.26 18.36
C LEU A 7 -13.41 -23.89 17.27
N LEU A 8 -13.36 -24.68 16.20
CA LEU A 8 -12.73 -24.26 14.94
C LEU A 8 -13.57 -23.14 14.35
N GLY A 9 -13.33 -21.90 14.80
CA GLY A 9 -13.71 -20.70 14.08
C GLY A 9 -12.49 -20.24 13.31
N GLY A 10 -12.57 -20.19 11.98
CA GLY A 10 -11.59 -19.42 11.20
C GLY A 10 -11.54 -18.02 11.79
N CYS A 11 -10.39 -17.61 12.31
CA CYS A 11 -10.18 -16.22 12.64
C CYS A 11 -10.29 -15.45 11.33
N SER A 12 -11.38 -14.72 11.12
CA SER A 12 -11.35 -13.60 10.19
C SER A 12 -10.44 -12.56 10.85
N SER A 13 -9.14 -12.68 10.63
CA SER A 13 -8.19 -11.59 10.85
C SER A 13 -8.59 -10.48 9.87
N ASP A 14 -8.79 -9.27 10.39
CA ASP A 14 -8.96 -8.10 9.54
C ASP A 14 -7.60 -7.88 8.83
N PRO A 15 -7.55 -7.90 7.48
CA PRO A 15 -6.31 -7.84 6.73
C PRO A 15 -5.51 -6.55 6.99
N MET A 16 -6.13 -5.53 7.60
CA MET A 16 -5.50 -4.24 7.90
C MET A 16 -5.03 -4.11 9.36
N SER A 17 -5.12 -5.16 10.18
CA SER A 17 -4.94 -5.07 11.64
C SER A 17 -3.57 -4.57 12.09
N GLU A 18 -2.50 -4.80 11.31
CA GLU A 18 -1.12 -4.48 11.70
C GLU A 18 -0.25 -4.04 10.50
N VAL A 19 -0.60 -2.92 9.85
CA VAL A 19 0.24 -2.38 8.76
C VAL A 19 1.57 -1.84 9.29
N THR A 20 2.68 -2.31 8.73
CA THR A 20 4.02 -1.83 9.06
C THR A 20 4.44 -0.67 8.15
N TYR A 21 4.93 0.43 8.74
CA TYR A 21 5.45 1.58 8.00
C TYR A 21 6.98 1.61 8.05
N ASN A 22 7.62 1.51 6.89
CA ASN A 22 9.08 1.57 6.74
C ASN A 22 9.45 2.83 5.94
N LEU A 23 9.48 3.99 6.59
CA LEU A 23 9.64 5.28 5.93
C LEU A 23 11.04 5.84 6.15
N ALA A 24 11.89 5.79 5.11
CA ALA A 24 13.20 6.40 5.16
C ALA A 24 13.12 7.95 5.14
N PRO A 25 14.13 8.66 5.67
CA PRO A 25 14.21 10.12 5.51
C PRO A 25 14.28 10.53 4.03
N SER A 26 13.65 11.64 3.70
CA SER A 26 13.70 12.27 2.36
C SER A 26 14.56 13.53 2.37
N ALA A 27 15.18 13.84 1.24
CA ALA A 27 15.88 15.12 1.03
C ALA A 27 14.92 16.21 0.52
N THR A 28 13.78 15.81 -0.04
CA THR A 28 12.81 16.69 -0.71
C THR A 28 11.56 16.90 0.13
N TYR A 29 11.04 15.82 0.71
CA TYR A 29 9.80 15.79 1.46
C TYR A 29 10.06 15.80 2.97
N SER A 30 9.17 16.44 3.72
CA SER A 30 9.13 16.27 5.18
C SER A 30 8.67 14.86 5.56
N GLU A 31 8.97 14.47 6.79
CA GLU A 31 8.53 13.17 7.34
C GLU A 31 7.00 13.06 7.34
N ASP A 32 6.29 14.16 7.63
CA ASP A 32 4.83 14.23 7.58
C ASP A 32 4.30 14.01 6.16
N GLU A 33 4.93 14.59 5.13
CA GLU A 33 4.49 14.42 3.74
C GLU A 33 4.68 13.00 3.22
N VAL A 34 5.77 12.34 3.59
CA VAL A 34 6.00 10.91 3.28
C VAL A 34 4.97 10.06 4.02
N ARG A 35 4.68 10.39 5.29
CA ARG A 35 3.68 9.69 6.09
C ARG A 35 2.27 9.85 5.51
N GLU A 36 1.90 11.04 5.06
CA GLU A 36 0.63 11.33 4.39
C GLU A 36 0.49 10.56 3.08
N ALA A 37 1.55 10.47 2.27
CA ALA A 37 1.53 9.65 1.06
C ALA A 37 1.32 8.15 1.40
N ALA A 38 1.97 7.66 2.44
CA ALA A 38 1.78 6.29 2.92
C ALA A 38 0.36 6.03 3.44
N ASP A 39 -0.23 6.99 4.17
CA ASP A 39 -1.64 6.89 4.60
C ASP A 39 -2.59 6.79 3.40
N VAL A 40 -2.37 7.57 2.33
CA VAL A 40 -3.20 7.50 1.12
C VAL A 40 -3.13 6.11 0.47
N VAL A 41 -1.96 5.46 0.48
CA VAL A 41 -1.82 4.08 0.00
C VAL A 41 -2.56 3.09 0.91
N VAL A 42 -2.42 3.22 2.23
CA VAL A 42 -3.12 2.34 3.17
C VAL A 42 -4.63 2.50 3.07
N ASP A 43 -5.14 3.73 2.93
CA ASP A 43 -6.55 4.01 2.72
C ASP A 43 -7.06 3.42 1.39
N HIS A 44 -6.25 3.52 0.32
CA HIS A 44 -6.56 2.90 -0.97
C HIS A 44 -6.77 1.39 -0.83
N TRP A 45 -5.83 0.69 -0.18
CA TRP A 45 -5.92 -0.77 0.01
C TRP A 45 -6.95 -1.18 1.07
N THR A 46 -7.21 -0.35 2.07
CA THR A 46 -8.30 -0.58 3.04
C THR A 46 -9.65 -0.61 2.33
N ALA A 47 -9.86 0.29 1.36
CA ALA A 47 -11.07 0.31 0.54
C ALA A 47 -11.21 -0.94 -0.35
N LEU A 48 -10.10 -1.65 -0.60
CA LEU A 48 -10.01 -2.89 -1.36
C LEU A 48 -9.81 -4.12 -0.47
N SER A 49 -10.00 -4.02 0.85
CA SER A 49 -9.75 -5.10 1.81
C SER A 49 -10.50 -6.40 1.52
N GLU A 50 -11.57 -6.36 0.72
CA GLU A 50 -12.31 -7.58 0.33
C GLU A 50 -11.52 -8.52 -0.60
N VAL A 51 -10.50 -8.02 -1.31
CA VAL A 51 -9.63 -8.82 -2.18
C VAL A 51 -8.31 -9.23 -1.51
N LEU A 52 -8.10 -8.83 -0.25
CA LEU A 52 -6.90 -9.12 0.52
C LEU A 52 -7.12 -10.27 1.50
N GLU A 53 -6.07 -11.06 1.67
CA GLU A 53 -5.91 -11.94 2.83
C GLU A 53 -5.11 -11.21 3.93
N ASP A 54 -4.10 -10.42 3.55
CA ASP A 54 -3.22 -9.67 4.46
C ASP A 54 -2.64 -8.43 3.77
N PHE A 55 -2.44 -7.34 4.53
CA PHE A 55 -1.70 -6.16 4.08
C PHE A 55 -0.55 -5.86 5.05
N GLY A 56 0.66 -6.23 4.63
CA GLY A 56 1.81 -6.33 5.53
C GLY A 56 2.55 -5.01 5.75
N SER A 57 2.99 -4.34 4.68
CA SER A 57 3.81 -3.13 4.84
C SER A 57 3.67 -2.09 3.73
N VAL A 58 4.00 -0.84 4.08
CA VAL A 58 4.23 0.26 3.15
C VAL A 58 5.64 0.81 3.39
N THR A 59 6.42 0.90 2.32
CA THR A 59 7.84 1.23 2.38
C THR A 59 8.14 2.43 1.48
N TYR A 60 8.86 3.40 2.04
CA TYR A 60 9.48 4.50 1.29
C TYR A 60 11.01 4.38 1.40
N THR A 61 11.69 4.25 0.26
CA THR A 61 13.16 4.11 0.21
C THR A 61 13.90 5.35 -0.26
N GLY A 62 13.18 6.44 -0.61
CA GLY A 62 13.74 7.65 -1.20
C GLY A 62 13.08 8.01 -2.55
N GLU A 63 13.60 9.05 -3.18
CA GLU A 63 13.03 9.68 -4.38
C GLU A 63 13.34 8.85 -5.65
N LEU A 64 12.60 7.76 -5.83
CA LEU A 64 12.70 6.90 -7.01
C LEU A 64 11.98 7.53 -8.21
N ASP A 65 12.74 8.04 -9.18
CA ASP A 65 12.22 8.58 -10.45
C ASP A 65 11.09 9.61 -10.29
N SER A 66 11.09 10.40 -9.20
CA SER A 66 10.00 11.31 -8.84
C SER A 66 9.67 12.31 -9.94
N ASP A 67 10.68 12.96 -10.54
CA ASP A 67 10.47 13.95 -11.60
C ASP A 67 9.83 13.32 -12.86
N TYR A 68 10.22 12.07 -13.16
CA TYR A 68 9.64 11.33 -14.27
C TYR A 68 8.16 11.05 -14.01
N TRP A 69 7.81 10.50 -12.84
CA TRP A 69 6.44 10.15 -12.51
C TRP A 69 5.53 11.37 -12.37
N ALA A 70 6.03 12.47 -11.80
CA ALA A 70 5.32 13.74 -11.74
C ALA A 70 4.96 14.19 -13.16
N SER A 71 5.93 14.18 -14.09
CA SER A 71 5.69 14.53 -15.48
C SER A 71 4.79 13.55 -16.23
N GLN A 72 4.87 12.24 -15.97
CA GLN A 72 4.02 11.25 -16.64
C GLN A 72 2.53 11.40 -16.27
N TYR A 73 2.25 11.82 -15.03
CA TYR A 73 0.90 11.85 -14.47
C TYR A 73 0.38 13.26 -14.16
N ASP A 74 0.91 14.27 -14.87
CA ASP A 74 0.51 15.69 -14.77
C ASP A 74 0.48 16.19 -13.31
N GLY A 75 1.52 15.84 -12.55
CA GLY A 75 1.79 16.28 -11.19
C GLY A 75 2.97 17.24 -11.11
N ASP A 76 2.97 18.10 -10.11
CA ASP A 76 4.14 18.92 -9.73
C ASP A 76 5.16 18.08 -8.94
N GLU A 77 4.68 17.12 -8.16
CA GLU A 77 5.50 16.27 -7.28
C GLU A 77 5.02 14.83 -7.31
N ALA A 78 5.94 13.87 -7.15
CA ALA A 78 5.62 12.45 -7.08
C ALA A 78 6.40 11.70 -6.00
N ILE A 79 5.73 10.75 -5.37
CA ILE A 79 6.31 9.78 -4.44
C ILE A 79 6.01 8.39 -4.97
N VAL A 80 7.02 7.51 -4.93
CA VAL A 80 6.86 6.08 -5.18
C VAL A 80 7.04 5.34 -3.86
N LEU A 81 6.03 4.57 -3.49
CA LEU A 81 6.06 3.64 -2.37
C LEU A 81 6.09 2.21 -2.90
N THR A 82 6.56 1.29 -2.08
CA THR A 82 6.32 -0.13 -2.31
C THR A 82 5.46 -0.72 -1.20
N VAL A 83 4.62 -1.68 -1.56
CA VAL A 83 3.75 -2.39 -0.62
C VAL A 83 3.91 -3.89 -0.73
N ASP A 84 3.71 -4.55 0.41
CA ASP A 84 3.66 -6.00 0.52
C ASP A 84 2.27 -6.42 0.99
N PHE A 85 1.63 -7.31 0.24
CA PHE A 85 0.29 -7.81 0.55
C PHE A 85 0.06 -9.22 0.00
N ILE A 86 -0.91 -9.91 0.59
CA ILE A 86 -1.38 -11.22 0.14
C ILE A 86 -2.81 -11.07 -0.34
N THR A 87 -3.06 -11.59 -1.53
CA THR A 87 -4.38 -11.56 -2.18
C THR A 87 -5.17 -12.83 -1.88
N ASN A 88 -6.50 -12.72 -1.85
CA ASN A 88 -7.38 -13.87 -1.75
C ASN A 88 -7.98 -14.26 -3.13
N ASP A 89 -8.90 -15.22 -3.13
CA ASP A 89 -9.53 -15.76 -4.34
C ASP A 89 -10.36 -14.76 -5.17
N LYS A 90 -10.68 -13.58 -4.61
CA LYS A 90 -11.41 -12.51 -5.31
C LYS A 90 -10.52 -11.53 -6.04
N ALA A 91 -9.21 -11.52 -5.79
CA ALA A 91 -8.29 -10.57 -6.40
C ALA A 91 -8.28 -10.53 -7.96
N PRO A 92 -8.57 -11.64 -8.67
CA PRO A 92 -8.77 -11.59 -10.12
C PRO A 92 -9.89 -10.67 -10.60
N GLU A 93 -10.88 -10.32 -9.77
CA GLU A 93 -11.92 -9.33 -10.09
C GLU A 93 -11.33 -7.92 -10.31
N MET A 94 -10.16 -7.67 -9.73
CA MET A 94 -9.40 -6.41 -9.81
C MET A 94 -8.16 -6.52 -10.72
N GLY A 95 -7.99 -7.63 -11.44
CA GLY A 95 -6.86 -7.85 -12.35
C GLY A 95 -5.56 -8.30 -11.68
N LEU A 96 -5.61 -8.70 -10.41
CA LEU A 96 -4.50 -9.32 -9.68
C LEU A 96 -4.58 -10.85 -9.74
N ASN A 97 -3.49 -11.54 -9.44
CA ASN A 97 -3.51 -12.97 -9.19
C ASN A 97 -4.22 -13.22 -7.86
N GLY A 98 -4.97 -14.32 -7.76
CA GLY A 98 -5.58 -14.75 -6.50
C GLY A 98 -4.67 -15.69 -5.73
N ASP A 99 -4.79 -15.70 -4.41
CA ASP A 99 -3.98 -16.50 -3.48
C ASP A 99 -2.47 -16.30 -3.68
N ASP A 100 -2.06 -15.09 -4.08
CA ASP A 100 -0.67 -14.75 -4.44
C ASP A 100 -0.07 -13.72 -3.48
N THR A 101 1.26 -13.75 -3.35
CA THR A 101 2.03 -12.82 -2.52
C THR A 101 2.67 -11.76 -3.41
N TYR A 102 2.33 -10.52 -3.16
CA TYR A 102 2.92 -9.36 -3.79
C TYR A 102 3.96 -8.77 -2.84
N THR A 103 5.20 -8.69 -3.31
CA THR A 103 6.31 -8.04 -2.61
C THR A 103 6.86 -6.90 -3.45
N ASP A 104 7.22 -5.79 -2.82
CA ASP A 104 7.75 -4.60 -3.51
C ASP A 104 6.84 -4.06 -4.64
N TYR A 105 5.52 -4.25 -4.52
CA TYR A 105 4.56 -3.75 -5.51
C TYR A 105 4.54 -2.23 -5.48
N LYS A 106 4.77 -1.55 -6.60
CA LYS A 106 4.88 -0.09 -6.62
C LYS A 106 3.51 0.56 -6.50
N GLU A 107 3.48 1.65 -5.76
CA GLU A 107 2.38 2.61 -5.68
C GLU A 107 2.92 3.99 -6.04
N ILE A 108 2.40 4.56 -7.13
CA ILE A 108 2.84 5.85 -7.65
C ILE A 108 1.80 6.88 -7.24
N LEU A 109 2.24 7.88 -6.49
CA LEU A 109 1.41 8.99 -6.03
C LEU A 109 1.93 10.28 -6.63
N VAL A 110 1.04 11.14 -7.14
CA VAL A 110 1.42 12.51 -7.50
C VAL A 110 0.51 13.54 -6.82
N ARG A 111 0.96 14.79 -6.67
CA ARG A 111 0.17 15.92 -6.17
C ARG A 111 0.51 17.20 -6.93
N ASN A 112 -0.31 18.24 -6.76
CA ASN A 112 -0.12 19.55 -7.37
C ASN A 112 -0.20 20.65 -6.31
N ASP A 113 0.66 21.66 -6.43
CA ASP A 113 0.69 22.86 -5.58
C ASP A 113 0.67 22.58 -4.06
N GLY A 114 1.33 21.50 -3.61
CA GLY A 114 1.30 21.06 -2.19
C GLY A 114 -0.07 20.57 -1.70
N GLY A 115 -0.98 20.24 -2.63
CA GLY A 115 -2.27 19.64 -2.35
C GLY A 115 -2.19 18.16 -1.92
N PRO A 116 -3.33 17.45 -1.81
CA PRO A 116 -3.34 16.07 -1.35
C PRO A 116 -2.68 15.12 -2.36
N TRP A 117 -2.01 14.08 -1.84
CA TRP A 117 -1.54 12.96 -2.64
C TRP A 117 -2.72 12.16 -3.21
N ARG A 118 -2.53 11.60 -4.41
CA ARG A 118 -3.45 10.60 -4.99
C ARG A 118 -2.62 9.50 -5.65
N VAL A 119 -3.03 8.25 -5.47
CA VAL A 119 -2.52 7.11 -6.23
C VAL A 119 -2.95 7.27 -7.69
N VAL A 120 -2.01 7.14 -8.62
CA VAL A 120 -2.26 7.27 -10.07
C VAL A 120 -1.96 6.00 -10.84
N ASP A 121 -1.08 5.15 -10.32
CA ASP A 121 -0.67 3.90 -10.95
C ASP A 121 -0.02 2.97 -9.93
N GLY A 122 0.01 1.67 -10.24
CA GLY A 122 0.66 0.68 -9.41
C GLY A 122 0.97 -0.60 -10.19
N GLY A 123 2.04 -1.29 -9.80
CA GLY A 123 2.48 -2.47 -10.53
C GLY A 123 3.94 -2.86 -10.34
N TYR A 124 4.30 -3.94 -11.01
CA TYR A 124 5.68 -4.25 -11.34
C TYR A 124 6.01 -3.56 -12.66
N GLY A 125 6.96 -2.61 -12.61
CA GLY A 125 7.37 -1.81 -13.77
C GLY A 125 7.88 -2.64 -14.95
#